data_AF-A0A4P9Z0W1-F1
#
_entry.id   AF-A0A4P9Z0W1-F1
#
_cell.length_a   1.000
_cell.length_b   1.000
_cell.length_c   1.000
_cell.angle_alpha   90.00
_cell.angle_beta   90.00
_cell.angle_gamma   90.00
#
_symmetry.space_group_name_H-M   'P 1'
#
loop_
_entity.id
_entity.type
_entity.pdbx_description
1 polymer ?
#
loop_
_entity_poly.entity_id
_entity_poly.type
_entity_poly.pdbx_seq_one_letter_code
_entity_poly.pdbx_strand_id
1 'polypeptide(L)'
;EKKDAEKGAQLIEDETSIWLVVALKRMPEKGRVKPIRIPVKHTIAKEDARVCLFTRDSQQKYKDLLKEKEVQRVEKVIGLSKLRSKYKQYEAKRLLCSSYDLFLADAAIIPLLPRVLGKKFFEKKKLPIPVNMDKTNLKAEIMRACHSTYMSLSAGTCLSIRVGHSNMPAAQVADNIVHAVPAVVDHIPRKWKNILTLSIKTSESVSLPFYNAPLEEASASTATAPAAAAATTTTA
;
A
#
# COMPACT_ATOMS: atom_id res chain seq x y z
N GLU A 1 31.93 -22.12 2.88
CA GLU A 1 32.49 -20.86 2.35
C GLU A 1 31.94 -20.53 0.97
N LYS A 2 31.67 -19.23 0.74
CA LYS A 2 31.43 -18.53 -0.52
C LYS A 2 30.10 -18.76 -1.27
N LYS A 3 29.11 -17.93 -0.94
CA LYS A 3 28.20 -17.29 -1.93
C LYS A 3 27.48 -16.04 -1.40
N ASP A 4 28.22 -15.12 -0.77
CA ASP A 4 27.80 -13.73 -0.65
C ASP A 4 28.43 -12.95 -1.81
N ALA A 5 27.74 -12.94 -2.95
CA ALA A 5 28.15 -12.18 -4.13
C ALA A 5 27.26 -10.94 -4.28
N GLU A 6 27.90 -9.79 -4.09
CA GLU A 6 27.52 -8.46 -4.58
C GLU A 6 26.11 -7.96 -4.22
N LYS A 7 25.99 -7.49 -2.98
CA LYS A 7 25.21 -6.27 -2.71
C LYS A 7 25.91 -5.12 -3.45
N GLY A 8 25.51 -4.89 -4.70
CA GLY A 8 25.89 -3.69 -5.44
C GLY A 8 25.59 -2.46 -4.58
N ALA A 9 26.64 -1.73 -4.25
CA ALA A 9 26.59 -0.50 -3.48
C ALA A 9 25.66 0.51 -4.17
N GLN A 10 24.49 0.73 -3.56
CA GLN A 10 23.72 1.96 -3.77
C GLN A 10 23.57 2.63 -2.41
N LEU A 11 24.58 3.45 -2.10
CA LEU A 11 24.60 4.44 -1.01
C LEU A 11 23.64 5.59 -1.34
N ILE A 12 22.35 5.28 -1.44
CA ILE A 12 21.32 6.30 -1.21
C ILE A 12 20.84 5.94 0.18
N GLU A 13 21.13 6.80 1.15
CA GLU A 13 20.65 6.69 2.54
C GLU A 13 19.30 5.99 2.55
N ASP A 14 19.25 4.78 3.13
CA ASP A 14 18.03 3.97 3.13
C ASP A 14 16.93 4.82 3.74
N GLU A 15 16.08 5.41 2.90
CA GLU A 15 14.99 6.25 3.37
C GLU A 15 14.03 5.36 4.14
N THR A 16 14.22 5.35 5.45
CA THR A 16 13.47 4.45 6.29
C THR A 16 12.03 4.95 6.29
N SER A 17 11.16 4.13 5.71
CA SER A 17 9.73 4.41 5.66
C SER A 17 9.14 4.15 7.04
N ILE A 18 8.40 5.13 7.55
CA ILE A 18 7.66 5.01 8.80
C ILE A 18 6.26 4.49 8.46
N TRP A 19 5.88 3.40 9.13
CA TRP A 19 4.61 2.72 8.95
C TRP A 19 3.76 2.85 10.21
N LEU A 20 2.48 3.14 10.04
CA LEU A 20 1.44 2.97 11.03
C LEU A 20 0.82 1.58 10.85
N VAL A 21 0.89 0.76 11.89
CA VAL A 21 0.31 -0.57 11.94
C VAL A 21 -0.94 -0.54 12.82
N VAL A 22 -2.07 -0.92 12.22
CA VAL A 22 -3.38 -1.03 12.87
C VAL A 22 -3.71 -2.50 13.05
N ALA A 23 -3.85 -2.95 14.29
CA ALA A 23 -4.35 -4.27 14.61
C ALA A 23 -5.86 -4.20 14.87
N LEU A 24 -6.61 -5.10 14.24
CA LEU A 24 -8.06 -5.22 14.41
C LEU A 24 -8.42 -6.30 15.45
N LYS A 25 -9.63 -6.26 16.02
CA LYS A 25 -10.15 -7.31 16.92
C LYS A 25 -10.77 -8.46 16.13
N ARG A 26 -11.48 -8.15 15.04
CA ARG A 26 -12.13 -9.12 14.15
C ARG A 26 -11.68 -8.90 12.71
N MET A 27 -11.39 -10.01 12.04
CA MET A 27 -11.00 -10.02 10.63
C MET A 27 -12.14 -9.51 9.73
N PRO A 28 -11.84 -8.70 8.72
CA PRO A 28 -12.83 -8.32 7.72
C PRO A 28 -13.21 -9.55 6.86
N GLU A 29 -14.51 -9.82 6.70
CA GLU A 29 -15.01 -11.00 5.95
C GLU A 29 -14.64 -11.01 4.46
N LYS A 30 -14.33 -9.84 3.88
CA LYS A 30 -13.88 -9.71 2.49
C LYS A 30 -12.67 -8.78 2.42
N GLY A 31 -11.53 -9.33 2.01
CA GLY A 31 -10.35 -8.54 1.64
C GLY A 31 -10.67 -7.67 0.42
N ARG A 32 -10.47 -6.35 0.53
CA ARG A 32 -10.65 -5.44 -0.60
C ARG A 32 -9.32 -5.30 -1.33
N VAL A 33 -9.30 -5.78 -2.56
CA VAL A 33 -8.12 -5.67 -3.45
C VAL A 33 -7.86 -4.21 -3.85
N LYS A 34 -8.89 -3.36 -3.86
CA LYS A 34 -8.76 -1.93 -4.18
C LYS A 34 -8.07 -1.20 -3.03
N PRO A 35 -6.91 -0.57 -3.26
CA PRO A 35 -6.30 0.31 -2.27
C PRO A 35 -7.25 1.47 -1.97
N ILE A 36 -7.44 1.74 -0.69
CA ILE A 36 -8.24 2.85 -0.21
C ILE A 36 -7.32 4.04 -0.02
N ARG A 37 -7.79 5.20 -0.48
CA ARG A 37 -7.08 6.47 -0.39
C ARG A 37 -7.37 7.14 0.95
N ILE A 38 -6.31 7.51 1.66
CA ILE A 38 -6.34 8.27 2.90
C ILE A 38 -5.67 9.62 2.62
N PRO A 39 -6.40 10.74 2.70
CA PRO A 39 -5.77 12.06 2.53
C PRO A 39 -4.79 12.31 3.67
N VAL A 40 -3.58 12.76 3.35
CA VAL A 40 -2.61 13.26 4.34
C VAL A 40 -2.29 14.72 4.07
N LYS A 41 -1.90 15.43 5.12
CA LYS A 41 -1.65 16.88 5.09
C LYS A 41 -0.28 17.19 4.48
N HIS A 42 0.72 16.37 4.79
CA HIS A 42 2.07 16.48 4.24
C HIS A 42 2.39 15.32 3.28
N THR A 43 2.87 15.67 2.09
CA THR A 43 3.09 14.75 0.97
C THR A 43 4.23 13.77 1.23
N ILE A 44 3.91 12.48 1.34
CA ILE A 44 4.91 11.41 1.56
C ILE A 44 5.72 11.12 0.28
N ALA A 45 5.16 11.41 -0.90
CA ALA A 45 5.81 11.19 -2.19
C ALA A 45 6.76 12.34 -2.54
N LYS A 46 8.05 12.02 -2.72
CA LYS A 46 9.06 12.96 -3.22
C LYS A 46 8.61 13.67 -4.49
N GLU A 47 9.02 14.93 -4.64
CA GLU A 47 8.76 15.73 -5.83
C GLU A 47 9.31 15.09 -7.11
N ASP A 48 10.44 14.38 -7.01
CA ASP A 48 11.09 13.65 -8.12
C ASP A 48 10.59 12.19 -8.31
N ALA A 49 9.40 11.86 -7.78
CA ALA A 49 8.85 10.51 -7.92
C ALA A 49 8.45 10.22 -9.39
N ARG A 50 9.03 9.18 -9.98
CA ARG A 50 8.66 8.69 -11.31
C ARG A 50 7.30 7.99 -11.27
N VAL A 51 6.30 8.60 -11.90
CA VAL A 51 4.92 8.10 -11.92
C VAL A 51 4.61 7.37 -13.22
N CYS A 52 4.11 6.14 -13.10
CA CYS A 52 3.61 5.34 -14.21
C CYS A 52 2.08 5.22 -14.14
N LEU A 53 1.40 5.50 -15.26
CA LEU A 53 -0.05 5.39 -15.36
C LEU A 53 -0.48 4.14 -16.15
N PHE A 54 -1.34 3.32 -15.56
CA PHE A 54 -1.98 2.19 -16.21
C PHE A 54 -3.36 2.56 -16.75
N THR A 55 -3.62 2.18 -18.01
CA THR A 55 -4.87 2.46 -18.73
C THR A 55 -5.43 1.17 -19.35
N ARG A 56 -6.72 1.17 -19.69
CA ARG A 56 -7.36 0.00 -20.32
C ARG A 56 -6.77 -0.28 -21.71
N ASP A 57 -7.05 0.55 -22.73
CA ASP A 57 -6.55 0.27 -24.09
C ASP A 57 -6.23 1.48 -25.00
N SER A 58 -6.45 2.73 -24.60
CA SER A 58 -6.21 3.90 -25.48
C SER A 58 -5.03 4.77 -25.04
N GLN A 59 -3.80 4.29 -25.22
CA GLN A 59 -2.58 5.00 -24.75
C GLN A 59 -2.41 6.40 -25.35
N GLN A 60 -2.73 6.58 -26.65
CA GLN A 60 -2.61 7.88 -27.31
C GLN A 60 -3.60 8.89 -26.73
N LYS A 61 -4.89 8.54 -26.65
CA LYS A 61 -5.92 9.39 -26.03
C LYS A 61 -5.52 9.87 -24.63
N TYR A 62 -4.97 8.98 -23.80
CA TYR A 62 -4.52 9.38 -22.47
C TYR A 62 -3.26 10.23 -22.51
N LYS A 63 -2.32 10.00 -23.44
CA LYS A 63 -1.15 10.87 -23.61
C LYS A 63 -1.56 12.28 -24.05
N ASP A 64 -2.55 12.38 -24.92
CA ASP A 64 -3.05 13.66 -25.42
C ASP A 64 -3.79 14.41 -24.31
N LEU A 65 -4.64 13.72 -23.54
CA LEU A 65 -5.28 14.27 -22.34
C LEU A 65 -4.29 14.67 -21.24
N LEU A 66 -3.17 13.96 -21.10
CA LEU A 66 -2.11 14.29 -20.14
C LEU A 66 -1.33 15.53 -20.57
N LYS A 67 -1.10 15.71 -21.89
CA LYS A 67 -0.47 16.90 -22.46
C LYS A 67 -1.38 18.12 -22.33
N GLU A 68 -2.65 17.96 -22.70
CA GLU A 68 -3.67 19.01 -22.61
C GLU A 68 -3.87 19.52 -21.18
N LYS A 69 -3.71 18.63 -20.18
CA LYS A 69 -3.85 18.99 -18.76
C LYS A 69 -2.52 19.27 -18.04
N GLU A 70 -1.40 19.31 -18.78
CA GLU A 70 -0.05 19.60 -18.30
C GLU A 70 0.33 18.88 -17.00
N VAL A 71 0.08 17.57 -16.93
CA VAL A 71 0.51 16.77 -15.79
C VAL A 71 1.94 16.28 -16.06
N GLN A 72 2.93 17.15 -15.82
CA GLN A 72 4.36 16.84 -16.04
C GLN A 72 4.90 15.74 -15.12
N ARG A 73 4.15 15.34 -14.10
CA ARG A 73 4.58 14.34 -13.11
C ARG A 73 4.47 12.88 -13.59
N VAL A 74 3.78 12.62 -14.71
CA VAL A 74 3.61 11.25 -15.25
C VAL A 74 4.58 11.01 -16.41
N GLU A 75 5.57 10.14 -16.19
CA GLU A 75 6.62 9.85 -17.17
C GLU A 75 6.14 8.86 -18.25
N LYS A 76 5.35 7.85 -17.86
CA LYS A 76 4.96 6.78 -18.77
C LYS A 76 3.53 6.32 -18.60
N VAL A 77 2.83 6.20 -19.73
CA VAL A 77 1.48 5.61 -19.82
C VAL A 77 1.59 4.23 -20.45
N ILE A 78 1.11 3.20 -19.74
CA ILE A 78 1.12 1.80 -20.17
C ILE A 78 -0.32 1.28 -20.22
N GLY A 79 -0.71 0.71 -21.35
CA GLY A 79 -2.01 0.05 -21.51
C GLY A 79 -1.96 -1.42 -21.07
N LEU A 80 -3.11 -1.98 -20.71
CA LEU A 80 -3.22 -3.35 -20.21
C LEU A 80 -2.71 -4.39 -21.23
N SER A 81 -2.99 -4.18 -22.52
CA SER A 81 -2.51 -5.05 -23.60
C SER A 81 -0.99 -5.08 -23.73
N LYS A 82 -0.32 -3.92 -23.56
CA LYS A 82 1.16 -3.85 -23.55
C LYS A 82 1.73 -4.43 -22.25
N LEU A 83 1.02 -4.29 -21.13
CA LEU A 83 1.43 -4.88 -19.86
C LEU A 83 1.43 -6.41 -19.93
N ARG A 84 0.41 -7.01 -20.56
CA ARG A 84 0.30 -8.47 -20.73
C ARG A 84 1.33 -9.05 -21.69
N SER A 85 1.61 -8.38 -22.80
CA SER A 85 2.54 -8.86 -23.83
C SER A 85 4.00 -8.64 -23.44
N LYS A 86 4.40 -7.41 -23.12
CA LYS A 86 5.81 -7.07 -22.85
C LYS A 86 6.31 -7.51 -21.47
N TYR A 87 5.45 -7.50 -20.46
CA TYR A 87 5.86 -7.78 -19.08
C TYR A 87 5.47 -9.18 -18.62
N LYS A 88 5.44 -10.16 -19.53
CA LYS A 88 5.24 -11.57 -19.17
C LYS A 88 6.44 -12.13 -18.40
N GLN A 89 7.65 -11.79 -18.85
CA GLN A 89 8.90 -12.21 -18.22
C GLN A 89 9.07 -11.57 -16.83
N TYR A 90 9.59 -12.35 -15.89
CA TYR A 90 9.75 -11.94 -14.50
C TYR A 90 10.77 -10.81 -14.32
N GLU A 91 11.83 -10.80 -15.13
CA GLU A 91 12.85 -9.75 -15.14
C GLU A 91 12.27 -8.39 -15.52
N ALA A 92 11.44 -8.35 -16.59
CA ALA A 92 10.77 -7.14 -17.02
C ALA A 92 9.85 -6.56 -15.93
N LYS A 93 9.16 -7.42 -15.16
CA LYS A 93 8.35 -6.99 -14.00
C LYS A 93 9.23 -6.38 -12.91
N ARG A 94 10.38 -7.00 -12.60
CA ARG A 94 11.32 -6.49 -11.59
C ARG A 94 11.90 -5.14 -12.01
N LEU A 95 12.24 -4.98 -13.28
CA LEU A 95 12.75 -3.74 -13.85
C LEU A 95 11.68 -2.63 -13.80
N LEU A 96 10.43 -2.92 -14.15
CA LEU A 96 9.32 -1.96 -14.05
C LEU A 96 9.12 -1.51 -12.58
N CYS A 97 9.20 -2.44 -11.63
CA CYS A 97 9.08 -2.13 -10.21
C CYS A 97 10.26 -1.32 -9.65
N SER A 98 11.45 -1.46 -10.26
CA SER A 98 12.65 -0.74 -9.86
C SER A 98 12.76 0.64 -10.51
N SER A 99 12.17 0.83 -11.70
CA SER A 99 12.26 2.08 -12.46
C SER A 99 11.23 3.13 -12.05
N TYR A 100 10.09 2.71 -11.48
CA TYR A 100 9.01 3.60 -11.06
C TYR A 100 8.68 3.44 -9.58
N ASP A 101 8.32 4.54 -8.94
CA ASP A 101 7.98 4.58 -7.51
C ASP A 101 6.50 4.65 -7.25
N LEU A 102 5.77 5.38 -8.10
CA LEU A 102 4.32 5.52 -7.99
C LEU A 102 3.64 4.90 -9.21
N PHE A 103 2.65 4.06 -8.95
CA PHE A 103 1.78 3.51 -9.99
C PHE A 103 0.38 4.07 -9.82
N LEU A 104 -0.15 4.69 -10.86
CA LEU A 104 -1.54 5.11 -10.96
C LEU A 104 -2.27 4.15 -11.89
N ALA A 105 -3.54 3.90 -11.62
CA ALA A 105 -4.36 3.02 -12.43
C ALA A 105 -5.80 3.51 -12.46
N ASP A 106 -6.44 3.34 -13.61
CA ASP A 106 -7.88 3.52 -13.70
C ASP A 106 -8.63 2.52 -12.79
N ALA A 107 -9.70 2.96 -12.13
CA ALA A 107 -10.47 2.16 -11.18
C ALA A 107 -11.01 0.86 -11.80
N ALA A 108 -11.28 0.86 -13.11
CA ALA A 108 -11.75 -0.30 -13.85
C ALA A 108 -10.70 -1.41 -14.01
N ILE A 109 -9.40 -1.06 -14.08
CA ILE A 109 -8.33 -2.03 -14.33
C ILE A 109 -7.74 -2.64 -13.06
N ILE A 110 -7.94 -2.02 -11.89
CA ILE A 110 -7.46 -2.50 -10.58
C ILE A 110 -7.73 -3.98 -10.30
N PRO A 111 -8.95 -4.53 -10.50
CA PRO A 111 -9.18 -5.95 -10.24
C PRO A 111 -8.37 -6.88 -11.16
N LEU A 112 -7.94 -6.41 -12.33
CA LEU A 112 -7.14 -7.18 -13.29
C LEU A 112 -5.64 -7.08 -13.02
N LEU A 113 -5.18 -6.00 -12.36
CA LEU A 113 -3.76 -5.73 -12.12
C LEU A 113 -3.03 -6.80 -11.28
N PRO A 114 -3.61 -7.41 -10.22
CA PRO A 114 -2.93 -8.47 -9.48
C PRO A 114 -2.47 -9.65 -10.34
N ARG A 115 -3.28 -10.03 -11.34
CA ARG A 115 -2.95 -11.13 -12.26
C ARG A 115 -1.79 -10.77 -13.19
N VAL A 116 -1.65 -9.50 -13.57
CA VAL A 116 -0.64 -9.05 -14.53
C VAL A 116 0.67 -8.67 -13.85
N LEU A 117 0.62 -7.85 -12.80
CA LEU A 117 1.82 -7.34 -12.08
C LEU A 117 2.53 -8.43 -11.28
N GLY A 118 1.83 -9.50 -10.90
CA GLY A 118 2.41 -10.64 -10.17
C GLY A 118 2.78 -10.30 -8.71
N LYS A 119 3.23 -11.31 -7.96
CA LYS A 119 3.38 -11.25 -6.49
C LYS A 119 4.43 -10.24 -6.00
N LYS A 120 5.56 -10.09 -6.71
CA LYS A 120 6.65 -9.17 -6.33
C LYS A 120 6.23 -7.70 -6.19
N PHE A 121 5.25 -7.25 -6.98
CA PHE A 121 4.73 -5.88 -6.85
C PHE A 121 3.95 -5.68 -5.54
N PHE A 122 3.23 -6.71 -5.10
CA PHE A 122 2.47 -6.70 -3.85
C PHE A 122 3.41 -6.81 -2.64
N GLU A 123 4.47 -7.62 -2.74
CA GLU A 123 5.51 -7.73 -1.70
C GLU A 123 6.21 -6.39 -1.46
N LYS A 124 6.56 -5.66 -2.53
CA LYS A 124 7.15 -4.33 -2.43
C LYS A 124 6.18 -3.22 -2.04
N LYS A 125 4.88 -3.54 -1.85
CA LYS A 125 3.80 -2.60 -1.52
C LYS A 125 3.64 -1.43 -2.51
N LYS A 126 4.15 -1.57 -3.74
CA LYS A 126 3.98 -0.59 -4.83
C LYS A 126 2.68 -0.87 -5.59
N LEU A 127 1.55 -0.78 -4.87
CA LEU A 127 0.23 -1.07 -5.41
C LEU A 127 -0.26 0.09 -6.30
N PRO A 128 -0.94 -0.20 -7.43
CA PRO A 128 -1.50 0.84 -8.28
C PRO A 128 -2.63 1.58 -7.57
N ILE A 129 -2.56 2.90 -7.59
CA ILE A 129 -3.50 3.80 -6.96
C ILE A 129 -4.71 4.03 -7.88
N PRO A 130 -5.95 3.92 -7.38
CA PRO A 130 -7.13 4.29 -8.14
C PRO A 130 -7.15 5.79 -8.49
N VAL A 131 -7.22 6.09 -9.78
CA VAL A 131 -7.53 7.42 -10.31
C VAL A 131 -8.71 7.29 -11.25
N ASN A 132 -9.75 8.07 -11.01
CA ASN A 132 -10.91 8.10 -11.90
C ASN A 132 -10.59 9.03 -13.08
N MET A 133 -10.52 8.46 -14.29
CA MET A 133 -10.20 9.20 -15.51
C MET A 133 -11.40 9.99 -16.06
N ASP A 134 -12.61 9.71 -15.57
CA ASP A 134 -13.86 10.29 -16.06
C ASP A 134 -14.12 11.72 -15.55
N LYS A 135 -13.38 12.18 -14.53
CA LYS A 135 -13.59 13.51 -13.94
C LYS A 135 -12.89 14.61 -14.72
N THR A 136 -13.58 15.73 -14.89
CA THR A 136 -13.12 16.94 -15.59
C THR A 136 -11.79 17.49 -15.06
N ASN A 137 -11.43 17.21 -13.80
CA ASN A 137 -10.22 17.72 -13.15
C ASN A 137 -9.17 16.62 -12.86
N LEU A 138 -8.64 16.01 -13.93
CA LEU A 138 -7.61 14.96 -13.82
C LEU A 138 -6.35 15.44 -13.07
N LYS A 139 -5.90 16.67 -13.30
CA LYS A 139 -4.72 17.26 -12.63
C LYS A 139 -4.90 17.31 -11.11
N ALA A 140 -6.06 17.78 -10.64
CA ALA A 140 -6.37 17.84 -9.21
C ALA A 140 -6.46 16.45 -8.60
N GLU A 141 -7.06 15.48 -9.30
CA GLU A 141 -7.17 14.11 -8.81
C GLU A 141 -5.79 13.44 -8.71
N ILE A 142 -4.89 13.66 -9.68
CA ILE A 142 -3.52 13.14 -9.65
C ILE A 142 -2.70 13.78 -8.54
N MET A 143 -2.79 15.11 -8.36
CA MET A 143 -2.12 15.80 -7.26
C MET A 143 -2.63 15.30 -5.90
N ARG A 144 -3.95 15.17 -5.76
CA ARG A 144 -4.57 14.59 -4.55
C ARG A 144 -4.12 13.15 -4.33
N ALA A 145 -4.01 12.34 -5.38
CA ALA A 145 -3.52 10.98 -5.29
C ALA A 145 -2.03 10.94 -4.88
N CYS A 146 -1.20 11.83 -5.40
CA CYS A 146 0.19 11.93 -4.99
C CYS A 146 0.34 12.32 -3.50
N HIS A 147 -0.53 13.22 -3.04
CA HIS A 147 -0.56 13.70 -1.65
C HIS A 147 -1.36 12.81 -0.69
N SER A 148 -1.87 11.66 -1.16
CA SER A 148 -2.60 10.73 -0.30
C SER A 148 -1.76 9.52 0.04
N THR A 149 -2.04 8.98 1.23
CA THR A 149 -1.56 7.68 1.68
C THR A 149 -2.53 6.59 1.25
N TYR A 150 -2.03 5.35 1.14
CA TYR A 150 -2.84 4.21 0.74
C TYR A 150 -2.84 3.13 1.80
N MET A 151 -4.02 2.55 2.02
CA MET A 151 -4.19 1.33 2.78
C MET A 151 -4.75 0.24 1.87
N SER A 152 -4.20 -0.97 1.99
CA SER A 152 -4.81 -2.17 1.40
C SER A 152 -5.48 -2.97 2.51
N LEU A 153 -6.78 -3.19 2.41
CA LEU A 153 -7.52 -4.03 3.35
C LEU A 153 -7.32 -5.49 2.95
N SER A 154 -6.29 -6.12 3.52
CA SER A 154 -6.11 -7.58 3.42
C SER A 154 -7.19 -8.28 4.25
N ALA A 155 -7.38 -9.59 4.02
CA ALA A 155 -8.25 -10.43 4.85
C ALA A 155 -7.64 -10.73 6.24
N GLY A 156 -6.54 -10.07 6.60
CA GLY A 156 -5.86 -10.26 7.88
C GLY A 156 -6.31 -9.27 8.94
N THR A 157 -5.82 -9.51 10.16
CA THR A 157 -6.08 -8.67 11.34
C THR A 157 -5.22 -7.39 11.36
N CYS A 158 -4.05 -7.42 10.74
CA CYS A 158 -3.09 -6.32 10.78
C CYS A 158 -3.05 -5.58 9.44
N LEU A 159 -3.12 -4.25 9.53
CA LEU A 159 -2.98 -3.33 8.39
C LEU A 159 -1.73 -2.50 8.59
N SER A 160 -0.99 -2.25 7.52
CA SER A 160 0.19 -1.39 7.55
C SER A 160 0.04 -0.27 6.53
N ILE A 161 0.25 0.96 6.99
CA ILE A 161 0.00 2.20 6.26
C ILE A 161 1.28 3.01 6.30
N ARG A 162 1.77 3.50 5.17
CA ARG A 162 2.98 4.34 5.15
C ARG A 162 2.61 5.77 5.52
N VAL A 163 3.17 6.34 6.59
CA VAL A 163 2.78 7.69 7.07
C VAL A 163 3.89 8.73 6.90
N GLY A 164 5.11 8.29 6.63
CA GLY A 164 6.23 9.19 6.33
C GLY A 164 7.51 8.46 5.99
N HIS A 165 8.58 9.23 5.87
CA HIS A 165 9.95 8.76 5.70
C HIS A 165 10.86 9.51 6.68
N SER A 166 12.05 8.98 6.96
CA SER A 166 12.97 9.54 7.97
C SER A 166 13.39 11.00 7.72
N ASN A 167 13.39 11.45 6.46
CA ASN A 167 13.81 12.81 6.10
C ASN A 167 12.72 13.86 6.39
N MET A 168 11.53 13.46 6.83
CA MET A 168 10.51 14.38 7.30
C MET A 168 10.70 14.73 8.78
N PRO A 169 10.43 15.99 9.18
CA PRO A 169 10.48 16.36 10.59
C PRO A 169 9.37 15.63 11.37
N ALA A 170 9.68 15.21 12.60
CA ALA A 170 8.79 14.42 13.44
C ALA A 170 7.41 15.08 13.66
N ALA A 171 7.36 16.42 13.73
CA ALA A 171 6.12 17.18 13.87
C ALA A 171 5.15 16.97 12.69
N GLN A 172 5.67 16.93 11.46
CA GLN A 172 4.83 16.70 10.27
C GLN A 172 4.33 15.25 10.20
N VAL A 173 5.15 14.29 10.65
CA VAL A 173 4.73 12.89 10.74
C VAL A 173 3.62 12.71 11.76
N ALA A 174 3.71 13.36 12.93
CA ALA A 174 2.66 13.36 13.93
C ALA A 174 1.35 13.96 13.39
N ASP A 175 1.42 15.11 12.71
CA ASP A 175 0.27 15.74 12.04
C ASP A 175 -0.40 14.81 11.02
N ASN A 176 0.42 14.09 10.24
CA ASN A 176 -0.05 13.09 9.29
C ASN A 176 -0.74 11.92 9.99
N ILE A 177 -0.21 11.43 11.12
CA ILE A 177 -0.84 10.34 11.90
C ILE A 177 -2.20 10.80 12.42
N VAL A 178 -2.28 11.99 13.01
CA VAL A 178 -3.53 12.55 13.57
C VAL A 178 -4.61 12.68 12.49
N HIS A 179 -4.24 13.07 11.26
CA HIS A 179 -5.18 13.15 10.13
C HIS A 179 -5.50 11.78 9.53
N ALA A 180 -4.54 10.85 9.50
CA ALA A 180 -4.73 9.53 8.90
C ALA A 180 -5.63 8.63 9.75
N VAL A 181 -5.51 8.65 11.08
CA VAL A 181 -6.28 7.80 12.00
C VAL A 181 -7.81 7.89 11.78
N PRO A 182 -8.46 9.07 11.78
CA PRO A 182 -9.92 9.14 11.59
C PRO A 182 -10.34 8.61 10.21
N ALA A 183 -9.60 8.96 9.17
CA ALA A 183 -9.86 8.46 7.82
C ALA A 183 -9.69 6.93 7.72
N VAL A 184 -8.74 6.34 8.46
CA VAL A 184 -8.56 4.89 8.54
C VAL A 184 -9.73 4.24 9.26
N VAL A 185 -10.18 4.82 10.38
CA VAL A 185 -11.29 4.29 11.17
C VAL A 185 -12.59 4.25 10.37
N ASP A 186 -12.86 5.27 9.55
CA ASP A 186 -14.07 5.31 8.70
C ASP A 186 -14.11 4.21 7.65
N HIS A 187 -12.95 3.72 7.21
CA HIS A 187 -12.84 2.67 6.21
C HIS A 187 -12.78 1.26 6.82
N ILE A 188 -12.61 1.14 8.14
CA ILE A 188 -12.60 -0.14 8.85
C ILE A 188 -14.03 -0.56 9.18
N PRO A 189 -14.40 -1.84 8.94
CA PRO A 189 -15.70 -2.35 9.37
C PRO A 189 -15.83 -2.26 10.89
N ARG A 190 -16.96 -1.73 11.37
CA ARG A 190 -17.27 -1.50 12.80
C ARG A 190 -16.42 -0.39 13.48
N LYS A 191 -15.67 0.40 12.71
CA LYS A 191 -14.99 1.63 13.17
C LYS A 191 -14.11 1.38 14.41
N TRP A 192 -14.17 2.28 15.40
CA TRP A 192 -13.39 2.24 16.64
C TRP A 192 -13.52 0.94 17.43
N LYS A 193 -14.70 0.29 17.43
CA LYS A 193 -14.93 -0.96 18.17
C LYS A 193 -14.09 -2.14 17.66
N ASN A 194 -13.58 -2.05 16.44
CA ASN A 194 -12.77 -3.10 15.84
C ASN A 194 -11.27 -2.84 15.96
N ILE A 195 -10.82 -1.70 16.50
CA ILE A 195 -9.38 -1.41 16.61
C ILE A 195 -8.90 -1.97 17.94
N LEU A 196 -7.88 -2.83 17.90
CA LEU A 196 -7.23 -3.38 19.07
C LEU A 196 -6.03 -2.51 19.49
N THR A 197 -5.09 -2.31 18.58
CA THR A 197 -3.85 -1.58 18.88
C THR A 197 -3.44 -0.74 17.67
N LEU A 198 -2.99 0.49 17.92
CA LEU A 198 -2.28 1.31 16.94
C LEU A 198 -0.82 1.39 17.34
N SER A 199 0.05 1.06 16.40
CA SER A 199 1.50 1.02 16.61
C SER A 199 2.24 1.67 15.47
N ILE A 200 3.34 2.34 15.78
CA ILE A 200 4.24 2.94 14.79
C ILE A 200 5.43 2.00 14.65
N LYS A 201 5.81 1.68 13.41
CA LYS A 201 6.91 0.78 13.09
C LYS A 201 7.75 1.36 11.95
N THR A 202 9.07 1.28 12.08
CA THR A 202 10.02 1.53 10.99
C THR A 202 10.45 0.21 10.34
N SER A 203 11.09 0.23 9.17
CA SER A 203 11.47 -0.99 8.43
C SER A 203 12.23 -2.02 9.26
N GLU A 204 13.17 -1.58 10.10
CA GLU A 204 14.03 -2.46 10.91
C GLU A 204 13.77 -2.36 12.42
N SER A 205 12.94 -1.41 12.86
CA SER A 205 12.75 -1.12 14.28
C SER A 205 11.66 -1.97 14.93
N VAL A 206 11.69 -1.99 16.27
CA VAL A 206 10.58 -2.45 17.11
C VAL A 206 9.35 -1.55 16.92
N SER A 207 8.17 -2.14 17.05
CA SER A 207 6.89 -1.43 16.97
C SER A 207 6.59 -0.73 18.29
N LEU A 208 6.29 0.57 18.24
CA LEU A 208 5.89 1.39 19.37
C LEU A 208 4.36 1.53 19.40
N PRO A 209 3.65 0.80 20.27
CA PRO A 209 2.21 0.98 20.44
C PRO A 209 1.94 2.31 21.16
N PHE A 210 1.03 3.12 20.62
CA PHE A 210 0.61 4.38 21.25
C PHE A 210 -0.86 4.38 21.68
N TYR A 211 -1.66 3.47 21.11
CA TYR A 211 -3.04 3.27 21.51
C TYR A 211 -3.31 1.78 21.66
N ASN A 212 -3.90 1.42 22.78
CA ASN A 212 -4.43 0.10 23.01
C ASN A 212 -5.89 0.25 23.45
N ALA A 213 -6.79 -0.46 22.79
CA ALA A 213 -8.18 -0.45 23.19
C ALA A 213 -8.31 -1.15 24.55
N PRO A 214 -9.07 -0.57 25.51
CA PRO A 214 -9.39 -1.26 26.74
C PRO A 214 -10.10 -2.58 26.39
N LEU A 215 -9.72 -3.65 27.09
CA LEU A 215 -10.33 -4.97 26.96
C LEU A 215 -11.75 -4.92 27.55
N GLU A 216 -12.68 -4.28 26.85
CA GLU A 216 -14.09 -4.45 27.14
C GLU A 216 -14.55 -5.77 26.52
N GLU A 217 -15.20 -6.55 27.37
CA GLU A 217 -15.33 -7.99 27.35
C GLU A 217 -15.69 -8.57 25.98
N ALA A 218 -14.93 -9.60 25.59
CA ALA A 218 -15.34 -10.52 24.57
C ALA A 218 -16.47 -11.41 25.13
N SER A 219 -17.71 -10.91 25.15
CA SER A 219 -18.89 -11.74 25.38
C SER A 219 -19.66 -11.96 24.07
N ALA A 220 -19.78 -13.26 23.73
CA ALA A 220 -20.72 -13.91 22.83
C ALA A 220 -20.58 -13.76 21.29
N SER A 221 -19.85 -14.68 20.66
CA SER A 221 -20.45 -15.64 19.69
C SER A 221 -19.44 -16.75 19.31
N THR A 222 -19.55 -17.88 20.01
CA THR A 222 -19.37 -19.28 19.59
C THR A 222 -18.68 -19.61 18.24
N ALA A 223 -17.60 -20.38 18.29
CA ALA A 223 -17.33 -21.50 17.38
C ALA A 223 -16.34 -22.50 18.03
N THR A 224 -16.94 -23.53 18.62
CA THR A 224 -16.55 -24.93 18.83
C THR A 224 -15.12 -25.40 18.47
N ALA A 225 -14.55 -26.16 19.41
CA ALA A 225 -13.35 -27.00 19.27
C ALA A 225 -13.46 -28.06 18.14
N PRO A 226 -12.36 -28.79 17.84
CA PRO A 226 -12.19 -30.05 18.55
C PRO A 226 -10.77 -30.30 19.07
N ALA A 227 -10.74 -31.03 20.18
CA ALA A 227 -9.59 -31.74 20.73
C ALA A 227 -9.29 -33.01 19.90
N ALA A 228 -8.00 -33.36 19.76
CA ALA A 228 -7.48 -34.73 19.94
C ALA A 228 -5.97 -34.80 19.57
N ALA A 229 -5.18 -35.27 20.56
CA ALA A 229 -4.06 -36.24 20.50
C ALA A 229 -2.88 -36.03 19.53
N ALA A 230 -1.63 -36.37 19.80
CA ALA A 230 -0.85 -36.85 20.95
C ALA A 230 0.60 -37.02 20.44
N ALA A 231 1.62 -36.85 21.30
CA ALA A 231 2.79 -37.74 21.39
C ALA A 231 3.82 -37.13 22.36
N THR A 232 3.83 -37.69 23.55
CA THR A 232 4.80 -37.48 24.62
C THR A 232 6.05 -38.31 24.35
N THR A 233 7.17 -37.75 24.78
CA THR A 233 8.51 -38.31 24.96
C THR A 233 8.49 -39.65 25.73
N THR A 234 9.25 -40.64 25.27
CA THR A 234 9.65 -41.81 26.06
C THR A 234 11.17 -41.88 26.11
N THR A 235 11.69 -41.93 27.33
CA THR A 235 13.08 -42.23 27.69
C THR A 235 13.03 -43.47 28.56
N ALA A 236 13.73 -44.53 28.14
CA ALA A 236 14.38 -45.57 28.96
C ALA A 236 15.22 -46.44 28.02
#